data_AF-A0A966QQY6-F1
#
_entry.id   AF-A0A966QQY6-F1
#
_cell.length_a   1.000
_cell.length_b   1.000
_cell.length_c   1.000
_cell.angle_alpha   90.00
_cell.angle_beta   90.00
_cell.angle_gamma   90.00
#
_symmetry.space_group_name_H-M   'P 1'
#
loop_
_entity.id
_entity.type
_entity.pdbx_description
1 polymer ?
#
loop_
_entity_poly.entity_id
_entity_poly.type
_entity_poly.pdbx_seq_one_letter_code
_entity_poly.pdbx_strand_id
1 'polypeptide(L)'
;MNVGKGVIKVVDKFLIVKWLLSHVGVLKELSAIVAQWSEVTTLAEKLEIVYAVAKALLPVIDTFPLFTAQAISEEEGDQIMVTAQAAAGIPIPVLVSVVVPIVSALIQLIRSR
;
A
#
# COMPACT_ATOMS: atom_id res chain seq x y z
N MET A 1 -3.33 21.89 -29.50
CA MET A 1 -4.02 21.31 -28.32
C MET A 1 -3.04 20.37 -27.64
N ASN A 2 -2.60 20.71 -26.43
CA ASN A 2 -1.58 19.94 -25.74
C ASN A 2 -2.11 18.58 -25.31
N VAL A 3 -1.32 17.55 -25.64
CA VAL A 3 -1.49 16.16 -25.25
C VAL A 3 -1.59 16.10 -23.73
N GLY A 4 -2.79 15.78 -23.22
CA GLY A 4 -3.00 15.51 -21.81
C GLY A 4 -2.21 14.26 -21.44
N LYS A 5 -1.01 14.47 -20.90
CA LYS A 5 -0.18 13.46 -20.24
C LYS A 5 -1.07 12.56 -19.41
N GLY A 6 -0.99 11.25 -19.66
CA GLY A 6 -1.70 10.24 -18.89
C GLY A 6 -1.45 10.44 -17.40
N VAL A 7 -2.43 11.03 -16.71
CA VAL A 7 -2.45 11.08 -15.26
C VAL A 7 -2.66 9.64 -14.85
N ILE A 8 -1.59 9.01 -14.37
CA ILE A 8 -1.68 7.76 -13.62
C ILE A 8 -2.64 8.08 -12.46
N LYS A 9 -3.87 7.57 -12.53
CA LYS A 9 -4.77 7.63 -11.38
C LYS A 9 -4.10 6.77 -10.32
N VAL A 10 -3.46 7.44 -9.35
CA VAL A 10 -3.01 6.80 -8.12
C VAL A 10 -4.22 6.05 -7.57
N VAL A 11 -4.05 4.75 -7.40
CA VAL A 11 -5.07 3.91 -6.77
C VAL A 11 -5.37 4.49 -5.40
N ASP A 12 -6.65 4.67 -5.07
CA ASP A 12 -7.07 5.29 -3.81
C ASP A 12 -6.40 4.59 -2.62
N LYS A 13 -5.72 5.37 -1.78
CA LYS A 13 -5.01 4.88 -0.59
C LYS A 13 -5.95 4.13 0.35
N PHE A 14 -7.21 4.56 0.47
CA PHE A 14 -8.20 3.90 1.32
C PHE A 14 -8.58 2.53 0.77
N LEU A 15 -8.66 2.37 -0.56
CA LEU A 15 -8.90 1.06 -1.19
C LEU A 15 -7.73 0.10 -0.94
N ILE A 16 -6.50 0.60 -1.04
CA ILE A 16 -5.29 -0.19 -0.74
C ILE A 16 -5.30 -0.65 0.72
N VAL A 17 -5.60 0.26 1.65
CA VAL A 17 -5.61 -0.09 3.08
C VAL A 17 -6.77 -1.01 3.44
N LYS A 18 -7.96 -0.82 2.85
CA LYS A 18 -9.11 -1.74 3.00
C LYS A 18 -8.80 -3.14 2.49
N TRP A 19 -8.11 -3.23 1.35
CA TRP A 19 -7.64 -4.50 0.82
C TRP A 19 -6.62 -5.17 1.75
N LEU A 20 -5.65 -4.42 2.30
CA LEU A 20 -4.69 -4.95 3.27
C LEU A 20 -5.37 -5.44 4.56
N LEU A 21 -6.43 -4.77 5.02
CA LEU A 21 -7.24 -5.23 6.15
C LEU A 21 -7.95 -6.56 5.87
N SER A 22 -8.24 -6.88 4.61
CA SER A 22 -8.77 -8.20 4.23
C SER A 22 -7.68 -9.29 4.25
N HIS A 23 -6.41 -8.90 4.40
CA HIS A 23 -5.23 -9.77 4.45
C HIS A 23 -4.39 -9.47 5.70
N VAL A 24 -5.01 -9.57 6.89
CA VAL A 24 -4.39 -9.18 8.18
C VAL A 24 -3.03 -9.84 8.43
N GLY A 25 -2.82 -11.08 7.96
CA GLY A 25 -1.51 -11.75 8.03
C GLY A 25 -0.41 -11.00 7.30
N VAL A 26 -0.68 -10.60 6.04
CA VAL A 26 0.24 -9.78 5.24
C VAL A 26 0.45 -8.43 5.89
N LEU A 27 -0.62 -7.79 6.37
CA LEU A 27 -0.54 -6.51 7.05
C LEU A 27 0.38 -6.54 8.29
N LYS A 28 0.36 -7.63 9.07
CA LYS A 28 1.29 -7.84 10.19
C LYS A 28 2.73 -8.09 9.74
N GLU A 29 2.93 -8.85 8.67
CA GLU A 29 4.26 -9.07 8.09
C GLU A 29 4.88 -7.76 7.60
N LEU A 30 4.08 -6.93 6.91
CA LEU A 30 4.49 -5.60 6.48
C LEU A 30 4.93 -4.73 7.67
N SER A 31 4.25 -4.84 8.81
CA SER A 31 4.62 -4.12 10.02
C SER A 31 6.02 -4.45 10.51
N ALA A 32 6.36 -5.74 10.55
CA ALA A 32 7.69 -6.19 10.94
C ALA A 32 8.77 -5.70 9.97
N ILE A 33 8.46 -5.66 8.67
CA ILE A 33 9.38 -5.21 7.62
C ILE A 33 9.63 -3.69 7.73
N VAL A 34 8.56 -2.89 7.82
CA VAL A 34 8.68 -1.41 7.81
C VAL A 34 9.08 -0.83 9.17
N ALA A 35 9.08 -1.62 10.25
CA ALA A 35 9.59 -1.19 11.55
C ALA A 35 11.05 -0.73 11.52
N GLN A 36 11.81 -1.18 10.51
CA GLN A 36 13.21 -0.80 10.29
C GLN A 36 13.36 0.50 9.49
N TRP A 37 12.25 1.07 8.99
CA TRP A 37 12.23 2.30 8.21
C TRP A 37 12.35 3.53 9.11
N SER A 38 13.44 4.27 8.96
CA SER A 38 13.68 5.53 9.66
C SER A 38 14.39 6.55 8.76
N GLU A 39 14.53 7.79 9.25
CA GLU A 39 15.25 8.85 8.52
C GLU A 39 16.73 8.54 8.34
N VAL A 40 17.34 7.81 9.29
CA VAL A 40 18.77 7.44 9.27
C VAL A 40 19.06 6.15 8.50
N THR A 41 18.03 5.43 8.06
CA THR A 41 18.18 4.23 7.24
C THR A 41 18.83 4.59 5.89
N THR A 42 19.89 3.86 5.54
CA THR A 42 20.66 4.07 4.30
C THR A 42 19.81 3.79 3.06
N LEU A 43 20.27 4.26 1.89
CA LEU A 43 19.57 3.97 0.63
C LEU A 43 19.49 2.47 0.35
N ALA A 44 20.56 1.71 0.62
CA ALA A 44 20.60 0.27 0.39
C ALA A 44 19.54 -0.45 1.25
N GLU A 45 19.48 -0.15 2.56
CA GLU A 45 18.49 -0.71 3.47
C GLU A 45 17.06 -0.31 3.07
N LYS A 46 16.83 0.93 2.62
CA LYS A 46 15.51 1.34 2.10
C LYS A 46 15.09 0.52 0.89
N LEU A 47 16.02 0.21 -0.03
CA LEU A 47 15.75 -0.64 -1.18
C LEU A 47 15.46 -2.09 -0.76
N GLU A 48 16.17 -2.62 0.24
CA GLU A 48 15.89 -3.94 0.81
C GLU A 48 14.50 -3.99 1.45
N ILE A 49 14.10 -2.97 2.21
CA ILE A 49 12.75 -2.84 2.78
C ILE A 49 11.70 -2.82 1.67
N VAL A 50 11.89 -2.00 0.62
CA VAL A 50 10.97 -1.95 -0.53
C VAL A 50 10.83 -3.32 -1.19
N TYR A 51 11.95 -4.03 -1.40
CA TYR A 51 11.96 -5.37 -1.96
C TYR A 51 11.20 -6.37 -1.07
N ALA A 52 11.44 -6.35 0.25
CA ALA A 52 10.77 -7.22 1.20
C ALA A 52 9.25 -6.96 1.25
N VAL A 53 8.82 -5.69 1.28
CA VAL A 53 7.41 -5.31 1.21
C VAL A 53 6.78 -5.84 -0.09
N ALA A 54 7.44 -5.62 -1.23
CA ALA A 54 6.92 -6.09 -2.51
C ALA A 54 6.76 -7.62 -2.53
N LYS A 55 7.76 -8.35 -2.02
CA LYS A 55 7.74 -9.81 -1.92
C LYS A 55 6.59 -10.32 -1.04
N ALA A 56 6.34 -9.69 0.10
CA ALA A 56 5.23 -10.05 1.00
C ALA A 56 3.85 -9.79 0.37
N LEU A 57 3.75 -8.83 -0.55
CA LEU A 57 2.50 -8.49 -1.24
C LEU A 57 2.18 -9.41 -2.43
N LEU A 58 3.20 -10.00 -3.08
CA LEU A 58 3.00 -10.84 -4.28
C LEU A 58 1.96 -11.96 -4.14
N PRO A 59 1.86 -12.71 -3.02
CA PRO A 59 0.89 -13.80 -2.91
C PRO A 59 -0.57 -13.34 -2.93
N VAL A 60 -0.83 -12.07 -2.62
CA VAL A 60 -2.19 -11.53 -2.45
C VAL A 60 -2.55 -10.48 -3.49
N ILE A 61 -1.57 -9.94 -4.24
CA ILE A 61 -1.76 -8.77 -5.10
C ILE A 61 -2.85 -8.97 -6.18
N ASP A 62 -3.02 -10.19 -6.65
CA ASP A 62 -4.02 -10.54 -7.67
C ASP A 62 -5.47 -10.45 -7.16
N THR A 63 -5.68 -10.36 -5.84
CA THR A 63 -7.00 -10.15 -5.24
C THR A 63 -7.39 -8.67 -5.17
N PHE A 64 -6.44 -7.75 -5.38
CA PHE A 64 -6.68 -6.31 -5.33
C PHE A 64 -7.80 -5.82 -6.27
N PRO A 65 -7.94 -6.31 -7.53
CA PRO A 65 -9.00 -5.89 -8.44
C PRO A 65 -10.42 -6.00 -7.86
N LEU A 66 -10.67 -6.91 -6.92
CA LEU A 66 -11.96 -7.08 -6.23
C LEU A 66 -12.40 -5.84 -5.44
N PHE A 67 -11.47 -4.95 -5.11
CA PHE A 67 -11.72 -3.73 -4.34
C PHE A 67 -11.88 -2.49 -5.24
N THR A 68 -11.46 -2.56 -6.51
CA THR A 68 -11.38 -1.37 -7.39
C THR A 68 -12.71 -0.74 -7.81
N ALA A 69 -13.84 -1.44 -7.60
CA ALA A 69 -15.18 -0.94 -7.92
C ALA A 69 -15.85 -0.18 -6.76
N GLN A 70 -15.18 -0.06 -5.60
CA GLN A 70 -15.77 0.54 -4.41
C GLN A 70 -15.47 2.04 -4.35
N ALA A 71 -16.49 2.85 -4.07
CA ALA A 71 -16.30 4.22 -3.62
C ALA A 71 -16.21 4.20 -2.09
N ILE A 72 -15.19 4.84 -1.54
CA ILE A 72 -15.00 4.98 -0.09
C ILE A 72 -15.20 6.47 0.22
N SER A 73 -16.10 6.79 1.15
CA SER A 73 -16.26 8.17 1.64
C SER A 73 -15.06 8.56 2.50
N GLU A 74 -14.80 9.85 2.70
CA GLU A 74 -13.69 10.27 3.59
C GLU A 74 -13.85 9.75 5.02
N GLU A 75 -15.08 9.76 5.54
CA GLU A 75 -15.41 9.24 6.88
C GLU A 75 -15.14 7.74 7.00
N GLU A 76 -15.50 6.95 5.98
CA GLU A 76 -15.18 5.52 5.91
C GLU A 76 -13.66 5.32 5.77
N GLY A 77 -13.01 6.16 4.97
CA GLY A 77 -11.57 6.17 4.75
C GLY A 77 -10.79 6.34 6.05
N ASP A 78 -11.17 7.31 6.88
CA ASP A 78 -10.54 7.56 8.18
C ASP A 78 -10.70 6.36 9.12
N GLN A 79 -11.88 5.75 9.17
CA GLN A 79 -12.12 4.53 9.96
C GLN A 79 -11.25 3.35 9.50
N ILE A 80 -11.08 3.18 8.18
CA ILE A 80 -10.20 2.17 7.60
C ILE A 80 -8.75 2.39 8.03
N MET A 81 -8.25 3.63 7.98
CA MET A 81 -6.87 3.95 8.37
C MET A 81 -6.62 3.66 9.86
N VAL A 82 -7.55 4.07 10.73
CA VAL A 82 -7.46 3.81 12.18
C VAL A 82 -7.48 2.30 12.46
N THR A 83 -8.36 1.57 11.79
CA THR A 83 -8.47 0.10 11.94
C THR A 83 -7.18 -0.59 11.50
N ALA A 84 -6.58 -0.15 10.39
CA ALA A 84 -5.31 -0.69 9.91
C ALA A 84 -4.17 -0.44 10.91
N GLN A 85 -4.10 0.76 11.50
CA GLN A 85 -3.11 1.05 12.55
C GLN A 85 -3.32 0.14 13.76
N ALA A 86 -4.56 -0.03 14.23
CA ALA A 86 -4.86 -0.88 15.38
C ALA A 86 -4.53 -2.36 15.12
N ALA A 87 -4.77 -2.86 13.90
CA ALA A 87 -4.52 -4.25 13.53
C ALA A 87 -3.03 -4.55 13.28
N ALA A 88 -2.29 -3.60 12.72
CA ALA A 88 -0.93 -3.79 12.24
C ALA A 88 0.15 -3.24 13.20
N GLY A 89 -0.18 -2.25 14.01
CA GLY A 89 0.82 -1.46 14.76
C GLY A 89 1.69 -0.55 13.88
N ILE A 90 1.37 -0.40 12.58
CA ILE A 90 2.11 0.47 11.66
C ILE A 90 1.60 1.91 11.82
N PRO A 91 2.47 2.91 12.03
CA PRO A 91 2.06 4.30 11.99
C PRO A 91 1.46 4.65 10.62
N ILE A 92 0.29 5.30 10.61
CA ILE A 92 -0.39 5.74 9.38
C ILE A 92 0.55 6.45 8.39
N PRO A 93 1.44 7.37 8.81
CA PRO A 93 2.37 8.03 7.88
C PRO A 93 3.28 7.05 7.13
N VAL A 94 3.77 5.99 7.78
CA VAL A 94 4.61 4.95 7.16
C VAL A 94 3.79 4.10 6.18
N LEU A 95 2.59 3.69 6.59
CA LEU A 95 1.66 2.95 5.74
C LEU A 95 1.37 3.72 4.43
N VAL A 96 1.11 5.02 4.54
CA VAL A 96 0.78 5.89 3.39
C VAL A 96 2.00 6.24 2.54
N SER A 97 3.18 6.45 3.15
CA SER A 97 4.37 6.91 2.41
C SER A 97 5.24 5.78 1.84
N VAL A 98 5.14 4.57 2.39
CA VAL A 98 5.96 3.42 1.98
C VAL A 98 5.11 2.35 1.32
N VAL A 99 4.11 1.83 2.03
CA VAL A 99 3.36 0.65 1.58
C VAL A 99 2.43 0.99 0.42
N VAL A 100 1.65 2.06 0.54
CA VAL A 100 0.68 2.49 -0.50
C VAL A 100 1.35 2.72 -1.86
N PRO A 101 2.47 3.45 -1.98
CA PRO A 101 3.19 3.60 -3.25
C PRO A 101 3.66 2.28 -3.85
N ILE A 102 4.15 1.34 -3.03
CA ILE A 102 4.62 0.03 -3.50
C ILE A 102 3.45 -0.78 -4.05
N VAL A 103 2.33 -0.86 -3.31
CA VAL A 103 1.12 -1.55 -3.78
C VAL A 103 0.62 -0.93 -5.09
N SER A 104 0.56 0.41 -5.17
CA SER A 104 0.17 1.13 -6.38
C SER A 104 1.07 0.79 -7.58
N ALA A 105 2.39 0.74 -7.38
CA ALA A 105 3.34 0.36 -8.43
C ALA A 105 3.16 -1.09 -8.88
N LEU A 106 2.98 -2.03 -7.95
CA LEU A 106 2.75 -3.45 -8.27
C LEU A 106 1.46 -3.65 -9.07
N ILE A 107 0.37 -3.00 -8.66
CA ILE A 107 -0.91 -3.05 -9.40
C ILE A 107 -0.74 -2.51 -10.82
N GLN A 108 -0.01 -1.39 -10.98
CA GLN A 108 0.25 -0.81 -12.29
C GLN A 108 1.05 -1.76 -13.18
N LEU A 109 2.06 -2.44 -12.63
CA LEU A 109 2.85 -3.45 -13.35
C LEU A 109 2.03 -4.67 -13.78
N ILE A 110 1.04 -5.08 -13.00
CA ILE A 110 0.16 -6.20 -13.34
C ILE A 110 -0.84 -5.77 -14.42
N ARG A 111 -1.41 -4.57 -14.32
CA ARG A 111 -2.39 -4.05 -15.29
C ARG A 111 -1.81 -3.63 -16.63
N SER A 112 -0.49 -3.41 -16.70
CA SER A 112 0.20 -3.06 -17.94
C SER A 112 0.67 -4.27 -18.75
N ARG A 113 0.52 -5.49 -18.21
CA ARG A 113 0.71 -6.75 -18.95
C ARG A 113 -0.56 -7.13 -19.69
#